data_AF-A0A842QMG2-F1
#
_entry.id   AF-A0A842QMG2-F1
#
_cell.length_a   1.000
_cell.length_b   1.000
_cell.length_c   1.000
_cell.angle_alpha   90.00
_cell.angle_beta   90.00
_cell.angle_gamma   90.00
#
_symmetry.space_group_name_H-M   'P 1'
#
loop_
_entity.id
_entity.type
_entity.pdbx_description
1 polymer ?
#
loop_
_entity_poly.entity_id
_entity_poly.type
_entity_poly.pdbx_seq_one_letter_code
_entity_poly.pdbx_strand_id
1 'polypeptide(L)'
;MVWSKKGLLFFLFSLLLVCSFAAAKEVVIINSKDWKDVYSGMMYGGFAGKAPRFLESEPHSTIILNAIPKEDSITILSSRKRPFVFGYESTIKNRGYQDVEERQFDSLSLELAKDLEDINNFIITDYSYGYNSIAVAPYAAISKSYVLFADKTNIVEIENFLDERQPEELLIYGHVDREVTGALEKFEPEIINIDGDRFANNVEIVKKYVEKKPVGQVLMSNGEFIEASLMSGEYPTLFIGRNNVPDKVKEYVTNSDINTGVLIGNDLVGTATIVRRELGIATFVKFARSARAPQGSIAQVEHLDIFEVPKISLSLNVSAVRYNKITRQVEITYRNNADVVTYFKGSYTLIEGDNEQSFGDLEPVFIAANSFKTVVYDVEPLLADEAELDYYTIYGESKNSLEFVLDGVIGVSTIEIQDDTKIQYDNVYYDKLKERFVVIIENIGKKKVYVDTEIIDIIIQGERITLSSEGVISIEPGKKGKAYLPVEMDEEDIEDNPTITVRSYYGERENALVKIIEGRFDLVIKEATLLTYLLTALIIILVILVLITLTKKKCPNCGHKNLRNRKKCKKCGVSLK
;
A
#
# COMPACT_ATOMS: atom_id res chain seq x y z
N MET A 1 -63.96 -24.70 8.98
CA MET A 1 -63.12 -25.62 9.78
C MET A 1 -63.20 -25.15 11.23
N VAL A 2 -64.04 -25.77 12.07
CA VAL A 2 -64.27 -25.32 13.45
C VAL A 2 -63.17 -25.92 14.33
N TRP A 3 -62.12 -25.15 14.60
CA TRP A 3 -61.12 -25.56 15.57
C TRP A 3 -61.79 -25.67 16.94
N SER A 4 -61.69 -26.83 17.59
CA SER A 4 -62.19 -26.99 18.96
C SER A 4 -61.47 -26.01 19.88
N LYS A 5 -62.15 -25.46 20.89
CA LYS A 5 -61.52 -24.55 21.88
C LYS A 5 -60.24 -25.13 22.49
N LYS A 6 -60.12 -26.47 22.55
CA LYS A 6 -58.91 -27.17 23.02
C LYS A 6 -57.76 -27.12 22.01
N GLY A 7 -58.05 -27.17 20.70
CA GLY A 7 -57.05 -27.07 19.63
C GLY A 7 -56.46 -25.66 19.50
N LEU A 8 -57.27 -24.61 19.68
CA LEU A 8 -56.79 -23.23 19.67
C LEU A 8 -55.87 -22.94 20.87
N LEU A 9 -56.23 -23.46 22.06
CA LEU A 9 -55.43 -23.30 23.27
C LEU A 9 -54.09 -24.04 23.17
N PHE A 10 -54.09 -25.23 22.57
CA PHE A 10 -52.86 -25.98 22.32
C PHE A 10 -51.96 -25.28 21.31
N PHE A 11 -52.52 -24.72 20.24
CA PHE A 11 -51.77 -23.95 19.23
C PHE A 11 -51.15 -22.68 19.81
N LEU A 12 -51.90 -21.92 20.62
CA LEU A 12 -51.39 -20.75 21.34
C LEU A 12 -50.30 -21.12 22.36
N PHE A 13 -50.43 -22.25 23.05
CA PHE A 13 -49.42 -22.75 23.99
C PHE A 13 -48.15 -23.21 23.27
N SER A 14 -48.29 -23.87 22.11
CA SER A 14 -47.14 -24.20 21.26
C SER A 14 -46.50 -22.96 20.62
N LEU A 15 -47.28 -21.93 20.26
CA LEU A 15 -46.73 -20.66 19.78
C LEU A 15 -45.96 -19.93 20.89
N LEU A 16 -46.45 -19.96 22.13
CA LEU A 16 -45.79 -19.40 23.32
C LEU A 16 -44.51 -20.17 23.70
N LEU A 17 -44.48 -21.49 23.52
CA LEU A 17 -43.28 -22.32 23.73
C LEU A 17 -42.23 -22.11 22.64
N VAL A 18 -42.63 -21.76 21.41
CA VAL A 18 -41.71 -21.41 20.31
C VAL A 18 -41.22 -19.96 20.43
N CYS A 19 -41.91 -19.09 21.18
CA CYS A 19 -41.65 -17.66 21.22
C CYS A 19 -40.63 -17.15 22.27
N SER A 20 -39.91 -17.98 23.05
CA SER A 20 -39.10 -17.38 24.15
C SER A 20 -37.76 -18.02 24.51
N PHE A 21 -37.20 -18.91 23.70
CA PHE A 21 -35.74 -19.09 23.75
C PHE A 21 -35.12 -18.08 22.78
N ALA A 22 -35.14 -16.80 23.16
CA ALA A 22 -34.09 -15.90 22.70
C ALA A 22 -32.79 -16.50 23.26
N ALA A 23 -32.14 -17.35 22.46
CA ALA A 23 -30.87 -17.93 22.82
C ALA A 23 -29.94 -16.75 23.16
N ALA A 24 -29.33 -16.81 24.35
CA ALA A 24 -28.33 -15.83 24.77
C ALA A 24 -27.35 -15.64 23.61
N LYS A 25 -27.12 -14.39 23.21
CA LYS A 25 -26.31 -14.12 22.04
C LYS A 25 -24.86 -14.22 22.48
N GLU A 26 -24.10 -15.07 21.82
CA GLU A 26 -22.67 -15.12 22.09
C GLU A 26 -21.97 -13.91 21.47
N VAL A 27 -21.18 -13.20 22.28
CA VAL A 27 -20.41 -12.02 21.90
C VAL A 27 -18.92 -12.37 21.88
N VAL A 28 -18.22 -11.96 20.83
CA VAL A 28 -16.77 -12.09 20.76
C VAL A 28 -16.15 -10.71 20.93
N ILE A 29 -15.28 -10.53 21.92
CA ILE A 29 -14.53 -9.29 22.12
C ILE A 29 -13.07 -9.49 21.76
N ILE A 30 -12.59 -8.78 20.75
CA ILE A 30 -11.18 -8.77 20.36
C ILE A 30 -10.41 -7.76 21.21
N ASN A 31 -9.42 -8.25 21.95
CA ASN A 31 -8.53 -7.49 22.82
C ASN A 31 -7.11 -7.51 22.25
N SER A 32 -6.87 -6.75 21.17
CA SER A 32 -5.56 -6.61 20.54
C SER A 32 -5.34 -5.19 20.01
N LYS A 33 -4.10 -4.71 20.11
CA LYS A 33 -3.60 -3.48 19.49
C LYS A 33 -3.06 -3.73 18.08
N ASP A 34 -3.14 -4.95 17.56
CA ASP A 34 -2.79 -5.30 16.18
C ASP A 34 -4.06 -5.35 15.33
N TRP A 35 -4.10 -4.57 14.26
CA TRP A 35 -5.27 -4.50 13.38
C TRP A 35 -5.54 -5.84 12.69
N LYS A 36 -4.52 -6.68 12.46
CA LYS A 36 -4.66 -8.02 11.86
C LYS A 36 -5.49 -8.93 12.75
N ASP A 37 -5.24 -8.86 14.06
CA ASP A 37 -5.97 -9.62 15.07
C ASP A 37 -7.42 -9.15 15.14
N VAL A 38 -7.64 -7.83 15.12
CA VAL A 38 -8.99 -7.22 15.08
C VAL A 38 -9.74 -7.67 13.84
N TYR A 39 -9.13 -7.57 12.66
CA TYR A 39 -9.73 -8.00 11.40
C TYR A 39 -10.11 -9.49 11.44
N SER A 40 -9.16 -10.35 11.82
CA SER A 40 -9.32 -11.81 11.85
C SER A 40 -10.40 -12.23 12.85
N GLY A 41 -10.43 -11.61 14.03
CA GLY A 41 -11.43 -11.88 15.06
C GLY A 41 -12.82 -11.37 14.66
N MET A 42 -12.92 -10.25 13.94
CA MET A 42 -14.18 -9.76 13.39
C MET A 42 -14.76 -10.73 12.36
N MET A 43 -13.94 -11.20 11.41
CA MET A 43 -14.35 -12.21 10.42
C MET A 43 -14.76 -13.52 11.09
N TYR A 44 -13.95 -14.03 12.02
CA TYR A 44 -14.25 -15.25 12.78
C TYR A 44 -15.59 -15.14 13.53
N GLY A 45 -15.83 -14.03 14.24
CA GLY A 45 -17.10 -13.84 14.94
C GLY A 45 -18.29 -13.85 14.00
N GLY A 46 -18.16 -13.25 12.81
CA GLY A 46 -19.17 -13.31 11.75
C GLY A 46 -19.46 -14.74 11.28
N PHE A 47 -18.44 -15.53 10.96
CA PHE A 47 -18.60 -16.91 10.49
C PHE A 47 -19.13 -17.86 11.58
N ALA A 48 -18.72 -17.66 12.82
CA ALA A 48 -19.21 -18.43 13.96
C ALA A 48 -20.63 -18.04 14.41
N GLY A 49 -21.28 -17.07 13.73
CA GLY A 49 -22.62 -16.59 14.08
C GLY A 49 -22.67 -15.79 15.39
N LYS A 50 -21.51 -15.32 15.87
CA LYS A 50 -21.36 -14.54 17.10
C LYS A 50 -21.45 -13.05 16.78
N ALA A 51 -21.61 -12.20 17.79
CA ALA A 51 -21.53 -10.74 17.61
C ALA A 51 -20.09 -10.26 17.87
N PRO A 52 -19.26 -10.03 16.83
CA PRO A 52 -17.91 -9.56 17.05
C PRO A 52 -17.89 -8.08 17.45
N ARG A 53 -16.97 -7.74 18.35
CA ARG A 53 -16.70 -6.39 18.86
C ARG A 53 -15.21 -6.27 19.16
N PHE A 54 -14.62 -5.09 19.06
CA PHE A 54 -13.20 -4.91 19.40
C PHE A 54 -13.00 -3.75 20.36
N LEU A 55 -11.87 -3.80 21.08
CA LEU A 55 -11.41 -2.68 21.89
C LEU A 55 -10.59 -1.72 21.04
N GLU A 56 -10.78 -0.43 21.27
CA GLU A 56 -9.96 0.63 20.65
C GLU A 56 -8.93 1.21 21.62
N SER A 57 -9.19 1.04 22.92
CA SER A 57 -8.39 1.58 24.01
C SER A 57 -8.70 0.88 25.33
N GLU A 58 -7.84 1.07 26.32
CA GLU A 58 -8.08 0.58 27.68
C GLU A 58 -9.33 1.20 28.31
N PRO A 59 -9.61 2.52 28.22
CA PRO A 59 -10.88 3.08 28.70
C PRO A 59 -12.11 2.47 28.02
N HIS A 60 -12.02 2.21 26.71
CA HIS A 60 -13.11 1.62 25.92
C HIS A 60 -13.50 0.22 26.45
N SER A 61 -12.57 -0.54 27.04
CA SER A 61 -12.83 -1.86 27.64
C SER A 61 -13.97 -1.87 28.68
N THR A 62 -14.23 -0.75 29.34
CA THR A 62 -15.31 -0.66 30.31
C THR A 62 -16.62 -0.16 29.72
N ILE A 63 -16.53 0.67 28.68
CA ILE A 63 -17.66 1.33 28.02
C ILE A 63 -18.38 0.33 27.11
N ILE A 64 -17.62 -0.51 26.40
CA ILE A 64 -18.17 -1.48 25.43
C ILE A 64 -19.15 -2.46 26.08
N LEU A 65 -18.89 -2.83 27.34
CA LEU A 65 -19.73 -3.73 28.13
C LEU A 65 -21.13 -3.17 28.37
N ASN A 66 -21.31 -1.84 28.41
CA ASN A 66 -22.64 -1.24 28.63
C ASN A 66 -23.62 -1.55 27.48
N ALA A 67 -23.10 -1.95 26.31
CA ALA A 67 -23.90 -2.36 25.16
C ALA A 67 -24.03 -3.89 25.01
N ILE A 68 -23.65 -4.66 26.03
CA ILE A 68 -23.74 -6.12 26.05
C ILE A 68 -24.60 -6.54 27.27
N PRO A 69 -25.76 -7.17 27.05
CA PRO A 69 -26.59 -7.76 28.11
C PRO A 69 -25.79 -8.69 29.03
N LYS A 70 -26.13 -8.75 30.33
CA LYS A 70 -25.35 -9.53 31.32
C LYS A 70 -25.52 -11.04 31.18
N GLU A 71 -26.61 -11.43 30.56
CA GLU A 71 -27.01 -12.79 30.22
C GLU A 71 -26.32 -13.34 28.97
N ASP A 72 -25.72 -12.48 28.14
CA ASP A 72 -24.95 -12.90 26.97
C ASP A 72 -23.61 -13.50 27.40
N SER A 73 -23.20 -14.59 26.73
CA SER A 73 -21.88 -15.17 26.91
C SER A 73 -20.82 -14.38 26.16
N ILE A 74 -19.64 -14.23 26.76
CA ILE A 74 -18.55 -13.43 26.20
C ILE A 74 -17.31 -14.29 26.01
N THR A 75 -16.90 -14.46 24.76
CA THR A 75 -15.58 -14.99 24.41
C THR A 75 -14.62 -13.84 24.12
N ILE A 76 -13.51 -13.75 24.83
CA ILE A 76 -12.46 -12.76 24.63
C ILE A 76 -11.34 -13.39 23.80
N LEU A 77 -11.00 -12.77 22.67
CA LEU A 77 -9.82 -13.14 21.88
C LEU A 77 -8.71 -12.13 22.18
N SER A 78 -7.76 -12.52 23.02
CA SER A 78 -6.68 -11.66 23.49
C SER A 78 -5.36 -11.96 22.78
N SER A 79 -4.70 -10.91 22.29
CA SER A 79 -3.31 -11.01 21.82
C SER A 79 -2.38 -11.21 23.02
N ARG A 80 -1.51 -12.23 22.99
CA ARG A 80 -0.48 -12.42 24.03
C ARG A 80 0.54 -11.28 24.07
N LYS A 81 0.88 -10.74 22.89
CA LYS A 81 1.96 -9.76 22.73
C LYS A 81 1.47 -8.33 22.95
N ARG A 82 0.26 -8.01 22.46
CA ARG A 82 -0.22 -6.62 22.39
C ARG A 82 -1.70 -6.46 22.81
N PRO A 83 -2.14 -6.92 24.01
CA PRO A 83 -3.50 -6.67 24.45
C PRO A 83 -3.70 -5.20 24.86
N PHE A 84 -4.95 -4.72 24.84
CA PHE A 84 -5.31 -3.46 25.50
C PHE A 84 -5.41 -3.63 27.01
N VAL A 85 -6.01 -4.74 27.45
CA VAL A 85 -6.22 -5.05 28.87
C VAL A 85 -5.68 -6.44 29.18
N PHE A 86 -4.82 -6.55 30.18
CA PHE A 86 -4.33 -7.85 30.65
C PHE A 86 -5.36 -8.50 31.60
N GLY A 87 -5.61 -9.80 31.43
CA GLY A 87 -6.55 -10.56 32.27
C GLY A 87 -7.97 -9.99 32.20
N TYR A 88 -8.43 -9.65 31.00
CA TYR A 88 -9.66 -8.91 30.79
C TYR A 88 -10.89 -9.69 31.27
N GLU A 89 -10.83 -11.03 31.24
CA GLU A 89 -11.83 -11.93 31.81
C GLU A 89 -12.24 -11.53 33.24
N SER A 90 -11.26 -11.26 34.11
CA SER A 90 -11.50 -10.92 35.51
C SER A 90 -12.25 -9.59 35.64
N THR A 91 -11.90 -8.61 34.80
CA THR A 91 -12.58 -7.31 34.75
C THR A 91 -14.03 -7.44 34.33
N ILE A 92 -14.32 -8.26 33.32
CA ILE A 92 -15.68 -8.52 32.85
C ILE A 92 -16.48 -9.26 33.93
N LYS A 93 -15.94 -10.32 34.54
CA LYS A 93 -16.60 -11.07 35.63
C LYS A 93 -16.93 -10.18 36.83
N ASN A 94 -16.02 -9.28 37.21
CA ASN A 94 -16.25 -8.30 38.28
C ASN A 94 -17.39 -7.31 37.96
N ARG A 95 -17.77 -7.16 36.68
CA ARG A 95 -18.94 -6.38 36.24
C ARG A 95 -20.25 -7.19 36.19
N GLY A 96 -20.25 -8.42 36.69
CA GLY A 96 -21.45 -9.24 36.86
C GLY A 96 -21.79 -10.18 35.72
N TYR A 97 -20.98 -10.26 34.66
CA TYR A 97 -21.14 -11.31 33.63
C TYR A 97 -20.71 -12.66 34.20
N GLN A 98 -21.50 -13.70 33.94
CA GLN A 98 -21.28 -15.04 34.50
C GLN A 98 -20.50 -15.94 33.56
N ASP A 99 -20.81 -15.90 32.27
CA ASP A 99 -20.22 -16.77 31.24
C ASP A 99 -19.20 -15.98 30.40
N VAL A 100 -17.94 -16.03 30.85
CA VAL A 100 -16.84 -15.31 30.21
C VAL A 100 -15.64 -16.24 30.09
N GLU A 101 -15.12 -16.39 28.88
CA GLU A 101 -13.90 -17.14 28.56
C GLU A 101 -12.90 -16.22 27.87
N GLU A 102 -11.62 -16.34 28.18
CA GLU A 102 -10.53 -15.64 27.47
C GLU A 102 -9.58 -16.64 26.82
N ARG A 103 -9.46 -16.56 25.49
CA ARG A 103 -8.50 -17.32 24.69
C ARG A 103 -7.34 -16.39 24.30
N GLN A 104 -6.12 -16.87 24.50
CA GLN A 104 -4.90 -16.12 24.22
C GLN A 104 -4.10 -16.72 23.08
N PHE A 105 -3.77 -15.89 22.08
CA PHE A 105 -3.15 -16.30 20.83
C PHE A 105 -1.82 -15.58 20.58
N ASP A 106 -0.94 -16.21 19.81
CA ASP A 106 0.29 -15.57 19.32
C ASP A 106 0.08 -14.94 17.93
N SER A 107 -0.80 -15.53 17.11
CA SER A 107 -1.25 -15.01 15.81
C SER A 107 -2.71 -15.40 15.57
N LEU A 108 -3.65 -14.44 15.58
CA LEU A 108 -5.07 -14.78 15.49
C LEU A 108 -5.49 -15.32 14.11
N SER A 109 -4.90 -14.82 13.02
CA SER A 109 -5.41 -15.09 11.66
C SER A 109 -5.45 -16.59 11.33
N LEU A 110 -4.30 -17.28 11.40
CA LEU A 110 -4.24 -18.69 11.05
C LEU A 110 -4.83 -19.60 12.12
N GLU A 111 -4.70 -19.25 13.40
CA GLU A 111 -5.27 -20.03 14.51
C GLU A 111 -6.80 -20.04 14.45
N LEU A 112 -7.44 -18.90 14.15
CA LEU A 112 -8.90 -18.83 14.01
C LEU A 112 -9.40 -19.45 12.70
N ALA A 113 -8.62 -19.44 11.63
CA ALA A 113 -8.96 -20.15 10.39
C ALA A 113 -9.09 -21.66 10.62
N LYS A 114 -8.22 -22.23 11.46
CA LYS A 114 -8.25 -23.66 11.85
C LYS A 114 -9.51 -24.03 12.64
N ASP A 115 -10.07 -23.10 13.42
CA ASP A 115 -11.31 -23.31 14.18
C ASP A 115 -12.57 -23.30 13.30
N LEU A 116 -12.47 -22.84 12.04
CA LEU A 116 -13.60 -22.71 11.11
C LEU A 116 -13.66 -23.89 10.12
N GLU A 117 -14.04 -25.07 10.63
CA GLU A 117 -14.11 -26.33 9.86
C GLU A 117 -15.08 -26.32 8.66
N ASP A 118 -15.99 -25.35 8.58
CA ASP A 118 -16.95 -25.19 7.48
C ASP A 118 -16.49 -24.20 6.39
N ILE A 119 -15.30 -23.59 6.53
CA ILE A 119 -14.78 -22.59 5.58
C ILE A 119 -13.67 -23.19 4.70
N ASN A 120 -13.96 -23.38 3.41
CA ASN A 120 -13.03 -23.95 2.42
C ASN A 120 -12.54 -22.95 1.36
N ASN A 121 -13.03 -21.71 1.40
CA ASN A 121 -12.60 -20.66 0.48
C ASN A 121 -11.66 -19.70 1.21
N PHE A 122 -10.63 -19.23 0.52
CA PHE A 122 -9.64 -18.35 1.12
C PHE A 122 -9.28 -17.17 0.22
N ILE A 123 -9.04 -16.02 0.86
CA ILE A 123 -8.52 -14.83 0.20
C ILE A 123 -7.19 -14.49 0.84
N ILE A 124 -6.16 -14.30 0.03
CA ILE A 124 -4.81 -13.97 0.47
C ILE A 124 -4.57 -12.49 0.21
N THR A 125 -4.11 -11.78 1.25
CA THR A 125 -3.72 -10.37 1.16
C THR A 125 -2.38 -10.15 1.86
N ASP A 126 -1.63 -9.14 1.43
CA ASP A 126 -0.48 -8.62 2.18
C ASP A 126 -0.97 -7.65 3.26
N TYR A 127 -0.46 -7.80 4.48
CA TYR A 127 -0.81 -6.93 5.61
C TYR A 127 -0.20 -5.52 5.53
N SER A 128 0.79 -5.30 4.68
CA SER A 128 1.38 -3.97 4.44
C SER A 128 0.35 -3.01 3.84
N TYR A 129 -0.63 -3.56 3.12
CA TYR A 129 -1.71 -2.84 2.44
C TYR A 129 -3.06 -3.10 3.12
N GLY A 130 -3.26 -2.55 4.32
CA GLY A 130 -4.46 -2.80 5.14
C GLY A 130 -5.79 -2.57 4.41
N TYR A 131 -5.83 -1.59 3.50
CA TYR A 131 -7.01 -1.32 2.67
C TYR A 131 -7.41 -2.52 1.80
N ASN A 132 -6.47 -3.36 1.35
CA ASN A 132 -6.83 -4.54 0.56
C ASN A 132 -7.73 -5.50 1.33
N SER A 133 -7.50 -5.61 2.64
CA SER A 133 -8.28 -6.47 3.51
C SER A 133 -9.68 -5.89 3.76
N ILE A 134 -9.79 -4.56 3.92
CA ILE A 134 -11.09 -3.90 4.03
C ILE A 134 -11.92 -4.05 2.76
N ALA A 135 -11.29 -3.99 1.58
CA ALA A 135 -11.97 -4.13 0.29
C ALA A 135 -12.64 -5.51 0.14
N VAL A 136 -11.95 -6.58 0.54
CA VAL A 136 -12.43 -7.96 0.37
C VAL A 136 -13.39 -8.41 1.46
N ALA A 137 -13.42 -7.76 2.63
CA ALA A 137 -14.19 -8.23 3.78
C ALA A 137 -15.69 -8.50 3.49
N PRO A 138 -16.44 -7.62 2.80
CA PRO A 138 -17.84 -7.91 2.47
C PRO A 138 -17.99 -9.12 1.55
N TYR A 139 -17.11 -9.25 0.56
CA TYR A 139 -17.10 -10.37 -0.37
C TYR A 139 -16.76 -11.68 0.34
N ALA A 140 -15.74 -11.65 1.20
CA ALA A 140 -15.32 -12.75 2.05
C ALA A 140 -16.49 -13.27 2.91
N ALA A 141 -17.25 -12.36 3.53
CA ALA A 141 -18.42 -12.72 4.33
C ALA A 141 -19.51 -13.45 3.53
N ILE A 142 -19.84 -12.98 2.33
CA ILE A 142 -20.92 -13.60 1.51
C ILE A 142 -20.47 -14.86 0.75
N SER A 143 -19.19 -14.94 0.39
CA SER A 143 -18.59 -16.10 -0.30
C SER A 143 -18.15 -17.20 0.67
N LYS A 144 -18.31 -16.97 1.99
CA LYS A 144 -17.77 -17.83 3.05
C LYS A 144 -16.27 -18.08 2.86
N SER A 145 -15.53 -17.02 2.56
CA SER A 145 -14.07 -17.07 2.41
C SER A 145 -13.39 -16.47 3.62
N TYR A 146 -12.37 -17.13 4.17
CA TYR A 146 -11.55 -16.54 5.23
C TYR A 146 -10.36 -15.80 4.64
N VAL A 147 -10.02 -14.63 5.20
CA VAL A 147 -8.86 -13.85 4.72
C VAL A 147 -7.63 -14.20 5.54
N LEU A 148 -6.57 -14.60 4.85
CA LEU A 148 -5.27 -14.90 5.43
C LEU A 148 -4.24 -13.86 4.99
N PHE A 149 -3.42 -13.42 5.93
CA PHE A 149 -2.34 -12.48 5.65
C PHE A 149 -1.06 -13.24 5.32
N ALA A 150 -0.55 -13.10 4.11
CA ALA A 150 0.66 -13.78 3.65
C ALA A 150 1.78 -12.81 3.28
N ASP A 151 3.00 -13.15 3.68
CA ASP A 151 4.26 -12.55 3.22
C ASP A 151 5.32 -13.65 3.06
N LYS A 152 6.51 -13.29 2.58
CA LYS A 152 7.65 -14.22 2.47
C LYS A 152 8.06 -14.90 3.78
N THR A 153 7.68 -14.35 4.94
CA THR A 153 8.09 -14.87 6.26
C THR A 153 7.17 -15.97 6.78
N ASN A 154 5.89 -15.94 6.41
CA ASN A 154 4.88 -16.89 6.90
C ASN A 154 4.26 -17.76 5.80
N ILE A 155 4.60 -17.54 4.53
CA ILE A 155 3.99 -18.25 3.40
C ILE A 155 4.04 -19.77 3.53
N VAL A 156 5.15 -20.32 4.03
CA VAL A 156 5.30 -21.78 4.23
C VAL A 156 4.25 -22.33 5.21
N GLU A 157 3.91 -21.57 6.26
CA GLU A 157 2.89 -22.01 7.23
C GLU A 157 1.48 -21.99 6.61
N ILE A 158 1.20 -20.97 5.80
CA ILE A 158 -0.07 -20.82 5.08
C ILE A 158 -0.22 -21.90 4.01
N GLU A 159 0.82 -22.15 3.23
CA GLU A 159 0.85 -23.20 2.21
C GLU A 159 0.56 -24.58 2.83
N ASN A 160 1.23 -24.92 3.94
CA ASN A 160 0.97 -26.18 4.65
C ASN A 160 -0.48 -26.28 5.15
N PHE A 161 -1.02 -25.18 5.68
CA PHE A 161 -2.42 -25.14 6.10
C PHE A 161 -3.38 -25.35 4.92
N LEU A 162 -3.13 -24.71 3.78
CA LEU A 162 -3.95 -24.87 2.58
C LEU A 162 -3.80 -26.28 1.97
N ASP A 163 -2.62 -26.90 2.04
CA ASP A 163 -2.41 -28.29 1.64
C ASP A 163 -3.24 -29.27 2.48
N GLU A 164 -3.34 -29.04 3.79
CA GLU A 164 -4.22 -29.83 4.66
C GLU A 164 -5.70 -29.57 4.37
N ARG A 165 -6.04 -28.33 4.06
CA ARG A 165 -7.43 -27.89 3.90
C ARG A 165 -8.04 -28.21 2.54
N GLN A 166 -7.23 -28.25 1.49
CA GLN A 166 -7.63 -28.43 0.09
C GLN A 166 -8.73 -27.42 -0.32
N PRO A 167 -8.37 -26.14 -0.50
CA PRO A 167 -9.34 -25.07 -0.71
C PRO A 167 -10.15 -25.26 -2.00
N GLU A 168 -11.43 -24.88 -1.99
CA GLU A 168 -12.31 -24.93 -3.17
C GLU A 168 -12.08 -23.73 -4.09
N GLU A 169 -11.96 -22.54 -3.51
CA GLU A 169 -11.61 -21.30 -4.20
C GLU A 169 -10.47 -20.59 -3.44
N LEU A 170 -9.44 -20.15 -4.17
CA LEU A 170 -8.36 -19.33 -3.66
C LEU A 170 -8.27 -18.04 -4.48
N LEU A 171 -8.32 -16.89 -3.81
CA LEU A 171 -8.14 -15.57 -4.41
C LEU A 171 -6.92 -14.89 -3.79
N ILE A 172 -6.01 -14.39 -4.61
CA ILE A 172 -4.97 -13.44 -4.19
C ILE A 172 -5.46 -12.04 -4.56
N TYR A 173 -5.55 -11.15 -3.58
CA TYR A 173 -6.10 -9.81 -3.77
C TYR A 173 -5.09 -8.71 -3.41
N GLY A 174 -4.81 -7.85 -4.38
CA GLY A 174 -3.81 -6.80 -4.33
C GLY A 174 -2.39 -7.32 -4.53
N HIS A 175 -1.41 -6.47 -4.22
CA HIS A 175 0.00 -6.83 -4.24
C HIS A 175 0.32 -7.84 -3.14
N VAL A 176 1.09 -8.88 -3.49
CA VAL A 176 1.74 -9.81 -2.56
C VAL A 176 3.13 -10.15 -3.11
N ASP A 177 4.05 -10.55 -2.23
CA ASP A 177 5.39 -11.00 -2.62
C ASP A 177 5.33 -12.09 -3.72
N ARG A 178 6.29 -12.09 -4.65
CA ARG A 178 6.37 -13.12 -5.70
C ARG A 178 6.50 -14.52 -5.09
N GLU A 179 7.22 -14.67 -3.98
CA GLU A 179 7.30 -15.92 -3.23
C GLU A 179 5.94 -16.41 -2.73
N VAL A 180 5.02 -15.49 -2.40
CA VAL A 180 3.63 -15.83 -2.05
C VAL A 180 2.89 -16.34 -3.29
N THR A 181 2.97 -15.62 -4.41
CA THR A 181 2.31 -16.09 -5.65
C THR A 181 2.83 -17.43 -6.13
N GLY A 182 4.15 -17.64 -6.12
CA GLY A 182 4.78 -18.88 -6.56
C GLY A 182 4.49 -20.07 -5.65
N ALA A 183 4.47 -19.87 -4.32
CA ALA A 183 4.10 -20.94 -3.38
C ALA A 183 2.63 -21.36 -3.52
N LEU A 184 1.75 -20.43 -3.90
CA LEU A 184 0.32 -20.67 -4.00
C LEU A 184 -0.16 -21.04 -5.41
N GLU A 185 0.72 -20.97 -6.42
CA GLU A 185 0.38 -21.27 -7.83
C GLU A 185 -0.26 -22.66 -7.99
N LYS A 186 0.18 -23.64 -7.20
CA LYS A 186 -0.35 -25.02 -7.21
C LYS A 186 -1.84 -25.15 -6.89
N PHE A 187 -2.43 -24.12 -6.27
CA PHE A 187 -3.86 -24.06 -5.97
C PHE A 187 -4.67 -23.32 -7.04
N GLU A 188 -4.03 -22.93 -8.16
CA GLU A 188 -4.63 -22.19 -9.27
C GLU A 188 -5.41 -20.93 -8.81
N PRO A 189 -4.78 -20.03 -8.02
CA PRO A 189 -5.49 -18.88 -7.46
C PRO A 189 -5.98 -17.92 -8.55
N GLU A 190 -7.17 -17.37 -8.36
CA GLU A 190 -7.56 -16.15 -9.05
C GLU A 190 -6.74 -14.98 -8.50
N ILE A 191 -6.28 -14.06 -9.35
CA ILE A 191 -5.50 -12.90 -8.93
C ILE A 191 -6.22 -11.62 -9.34
N ILE A 192 -6.48 -10.74 -8.38
CA ILE A 192 -6.99 -9.38 -8.62
C ILE A 192 -5.92 -8.38 -8.20
N ASN A 193 -5.11 -7.92 -9.17
CA ASN A 193 -4.16 -6.82 -8.99
C ASN A 193 -3.98 -6.01 -10.30
N ILE A 194 -4.89 -5.08 -10.59
CA ILE A 194 -4.90 -4.23 -11.76
C ILE A 194 -3.92 -3.06 -11.57
N ASP A 195 -2.72 -3.19 -12.12
CA ASP A 195 -1.67 -2.16 -12.12
C ASP A 195 -1.33 -1.61 -10.70
N GLY A 196 -1.53 -2.41 -9.65
CA GLY A 196 -1.36 -1.97 -8.25
C GLY A 196 -2.39 -0.94 -7.79
N ASP A 197 -3.44 -0.68 -8.57
CA ASP A 197 -4.41 0.38 -8.29
C ASP A 197 -5.51 -0.09 -7.34
N ARG A 198 -5.49 0.44 -6.11
CA ARG A 198 -6.45 0.03 -5.08
C ARG A 198 -7.91 0.31 -5.43
N PHE A 199 -8.22 1.35 -6.21
CA PHE A 199 -9.59 1.68 -6.58
C PHE A 199 -10.07 0.77 -7.71
N ALA A 200 -9.22 0.47 -8.68
CA ALA A 200 -9.52 -0.51 -9.72
C ALA A 200 -9.73 -1.92 -9.12
N ASN A 201 -8.82 -2.36 -8.25
CA ASN A 201 -8.94 -3.63 -7.52
C ASN A 201 -10.25 -3.68 -6.72
N ASN A 202 -10.57 -2.59 -6.01
CA ASN A 202 -11.79 -2.52 -5.22
C ASN A 202 -13.05 -2.58 -6.09
N VAL A 203 -13.06 -1.92 -7.26
CA VAL A 203 -14.18 -2.02 -8.21
C VAL A 203 -14.37 -3.48 -8.67
N GLU A 204 -13.31 -4.23 -8.96
CA GLU A 204 -13.43 -5.64 -9.37
C GLU A 204 -14.01 -6.54 -8.27
N ILE A 205 -13.57 -6.39 -7.03
CA ILE A 205 -14.14 -7.20 -5.95
C ILE A 205 -15.60 -6.80 -5.64
N VAL A 206 -15.96 -5.54 -5.82
CA VAL A 206 -17.35 -5.08 -5.71
C VAL A 206 -18.21 -5.68 -6.83
N LYS A 207 -17.70 -5.77 -8.07
CA LYS A 207 -18.40 -6.47 -9.16
C LYS A 207 -18.67 -7.93 -8.80
N LYS A 208 -17.67 -8.66 -8.31
CA LYS A 208 -17.83 -10.04 -7.82
C LYS A 208 -18.86 -10.17 -6.69
N TYR A 209 -18.89 -9.20 -5.78
CA TYR A 209 -19.92 -9.15 -4.74
C TYR A 209 -21.32 -9.02 -5.36
N VAL A 210 -21.50 -8.06 -6.26
CA VAL A 210 -22.79 -7.76 -6.89
C VAL A 210 -23.30 -8.93 -7.73
N GLU A 211 -22.41 -9.69 -8.37
CA GLU A 211 -22.76 -10.93 -9.08
C GLU A 211 -23.39 -11.98 -8.16
N LYS A 212 -22.87 -12.13 -6.92
CA LYS A 212 -23.44 -13.06 -5.93
C LYS A 212 -24.67 -12.49 -5.23
N LYS A 213 -24.71 -11.18 -4.98
CA LYS A 213 -25.80 -10.49 -4.29
C LYS A 213 -26.06 -9.12 -4.91
N PRO A 214 -26.97 -9.03 -5.90
CA PRO A 214 -27.32 -7.75 -6.52
C PRO A 214 -27.89 -6.76 -5.50
N VAL A 215 -27.31 -5.56 -5.45
CA VAL A 215 -27.71 -4.48 -4.53
C VAL A 215 -27.60 -3.13 -5.23
N GLY A 216 -28.51 -2.20 -4.91
CA GLY A 216 -28.43 -0.80 -5.35
C GLY A 216 -27.75 0.13 -4.33
N GLN A 217 -27.36 -0.41 -3.17
CA GLN A 217 -26.71 0.32 -2.09
C GLN A 217 -25.30 -0.20 -1.85
N VAL A 218 -24.34 0.71 -1.67
CA VAL A 218 -22.96 0.40 -1.30
C VAL A 218 -22.53 1.17 -0.04
N LEU A 219 -21.63 0.58 0.74
CA LEU A 219 -20.90 1.29 1.78
C LEU A 219 -19.69 1.96 1.13
N MET A 220 -19.46 3.23 1.44
CA MET A 220 -18.33 4.00 0.93
C MET A 220 -17.34 4.28 2.05
N SER A 221 -16.07 3.99 1.82
CA SER A 221 -14.98 4.18 2.78
C SER A 221 -13.68 4.54 2.05
N ASN A 222 -12.70 5.11 2.73
CA ASN A 222 -11.35 5.26 2.19
C ASN A 222 -10.47 4.01 2.42
N GLY A 223 -11.00 2.99 3.11
CA GLY A 223 -10.30 1.72 3.34
C GLY A 223 -9.26 1.76 4.47
N GLU A 224 -9.16 2.86 5.23
CA GLU A 224 -8.09 3.08 6.21
C GLU A 224 -8.45 2.68 7.65
N PHE A 225 -9.61 2.05 7.84
CA PHE A 225 -10.04 1.58 9.15
C PHE A 225 -10.98 0.38 9.04
N ILE A 226 -11.04 -0.40 10.12
CA ILE A 226 -12.03 -1.45 10.36
C ILE A 226 -13.23 -0.82 11.07
N GLU A 227 -14.42 -1.06 10.55
CA GLU A 227 -15.70 -0.75 11.20
C GLU A 227 -16.67 -1.91 10.96
N ALA A 228 -17.49 -2.24 11.96
CA ALA A 228 -18.28 -3.48 11.95
C ALA A 228 -19.21 -3.66 10.74
N SER A 229 -19.76 -2.58 10.18
CA SER A 229 -20.62 -2.68 8.99
C SER A 229 -19.84 -2.90 7.69
N LEU A 230 -18.57 -2.50 7.61
CA LEU A 230 -17.69 -2.86 6.50
C LEU A 230 -17.37 -4.37 6.47
N MET A 231 -17.44 -5.03 7.64
CA MET A 231 -17.12 -6.45 7.80
C MET A 231 -18.35 -7.37 7.72
N SER A 232 -19.57 -6.82 7.64
CA SER A 232 -20.79 -7.61 7.85
C SER A 232 -21.21 -8.45 6.65
N GLY A 233 -20.74 -8.12 5.45
CA GLY A 233 -21.23 -8.69 4.20
C GLY A 233 -22.65 -8.25 3.82
N GLU A 234 -23.26 -7.30 4.53
CA GLU A 234 -24.61 -6.83 4.23
C GLU A 234 -24.68 -6.08 2.88
N TYR A 235 -23.68 -5.23 2.63
CA TYR A 235 -23.48 -4.45 1.41
C TYR A 235 -21.98 -4.47 1.04
N PRO A 236 -21.61 -4.28 -0.24
CA PRO A 236 -20.21 -4.20 -0.62
C PRO A 236 -19.60 -2.87 -0.16
N THR A 237 -18.28 -2.87 0.01
CA THR A 237 -17.49 -1.69 0.31
C THR A 237 -16.83 -1.18 -0.94
N LEU A 238 -17.29 -0.01 -1.42
CA LEU A 238 -16.71 0.71 -2.54
C LEU A 238 -15.79 1.81 -2.01
N PHE A 239 -14.55 1.82 -2.46
CA PHE A 239 -13.58 2.82 -2.05
C PHE A 239 -13.86 4.17 -2.69
N ILE A 240 -13.73 5.20 -1.87
CA ILE A 240 -13.86 6.60 -2.26
C ILE A 240 -12.65 7.37 -1.78
N GLY A 241 -12.21 8.32 -2.59
CA GLY A 241 -11.11 9.20 -2.20
C GLY A 241 -11.53 10.17 -1.09
N ARG A 242 -10.55 10.73 -0.38
CA ARG A 242 -10.81 11.66 0.73
C ARG A 242 -11.37 13.00 0.25
N ASN A 243 -10.79 13.58 -0.80
CA ASN A 243 -11.14 14.93 -1.27
C ASN A 243 -11.65 14.94 -2.72
N ASN A 244 -11.45 13.86 -3.46
CA ASN A 244 -11.89 13.70 -4.84
C ASN A 244 -12.46 12.28 -5.06
N VAL A 245 -13.35 12.14 -6.04
CA VAL A 245 -13.83 10.81 -6.47
C VAL A 245 -12.95 10.31 -7.60
N PRO A 246 -12.21 9.19 -7.42
CA PRO A 246 -11.36 8.66 -8.48
C PRO A 246 -12.18 8.29 -9.73
N ASP A 247 -11.60 8.53 -10.90
CA ASP A 247 -12.29 8.37 -12.18
C ASP A 247 -12.82 6.94 -12.39
N LYS A 248 -12.08 5.92 -11.93
CA LYS A 248 -12.51 4.52 -12.00
C LYS A 248 -13.76 4.24 -11.17
N VAL A 249 -13.88 4.85 -10.00
CA VAL A 249 -15.06 4.73 -9.13
C VAL A 249 -16.24 5.44 -9.78
N LYS A 250 -16.01 6.62 -10.35
CA LYS A 250 -17.03 7.39 -11.08
C LYS A 250 -17.56 6.64 -12.29
N GLU A 251 -16.66 6.10 -13.11
CA GLU A 251 -16.99 5.27 -14.27
C GLU A 251 -17.85 4.07 -13.85
N TYR A 252 -17.44 3.36 -12.80
CA TYR A 252 -18.17 2.19 -12.31
C TYR A 252 -19.57 2.54 -11.81
N VAL A 253 -19.70 3.52 -10.91
CA VAL A 253 -21.00 3.89 -10.32
C VAL A 253 -21.97 4.37 -11.40
N THR A 254 -21.51 5.21 -12.34
CA THR A 254 -22.34 5.75 -13.43
C THR A 254 -22.90 4.64 -14.35
N ASN A 255 -22.14 3.55 -14.52
CA ASN A 255 -22.50 2.43 -15.39
C ASN A 255 -23.14 1.25 -14.63
N SER A 256 -23.50 1.44 -13.36
CA SER A 256 -24.06 0.39 -12.49
C SER A 256 -25.48 0.73 -12.02
N ASP A 257 -26.13 -0.23 -11.38
CA ASP A 257 -27.43 -0.03 -10.71
C ASP A 257 -27.32 0.60 -9.30
N ILE A 258 -26.11 1.06 -8.92
CA ILE A 258 -25.87 1.69 -7.63
C ILE A 258 -26.52 3.08 -7.61
N ASN A 259 -27.47 3.27 -6.70
CA ASN A 259 -28.22 4.51 -6.55
C ASN A 259 -28.12 5.10 -5.14
N THR A 260 -27.53 4.37 -4.19
CA THR A 260 -27.37 4.79 -2.79
C THR A 260 -25.97 4.49 -2.27
N GLY A 261 -25.29 5.51 -1.74
CA GLY A 261 -24.00 5.40 -1.07
C GLY A 261 -24.11 5.79 0.41
N VAL A 262 -23.59 4.94 1.30
CA VAL A 262 -23.47 5.24 2.74
C VAL A 262 -22.00 5.44 3.08
N LEU A 263 -21.56 6.69 3.23
CA LEU A 263 -20.19 7.02 3.61
C LEU A 263 -19.99 6.71 5.09
N ILE A 264 -18.99 5.90 5.39
CA ILE A 264 -18.62 5.53 6.75
C ILE A 264 -17.32 6.25 7.07
N GLY A 265 -17.28 6.98 8.18
CA GLY A 265 -16.07 7.67 8.66
C GLY A 265 -16.25 9.18 8.75
N ASN A 266 -15.60 9.76 9.76
CA ASN A 266 -15.71 11.20 10.05
C ASN A 266 -15.06 12.06 8.97
N ASP A 267 -13.94 11.59 8.41
CA ASP A 267 -13.15 12.33 7.42
C ASP A 267 -13.87 12.43 6.07
N LEU A 268 -14.92 11.63 5.85
CA LEU A 268 -15.70 11.59 4.62
C LEU A 268 -16.94 12.50 4.61
N VAL A 269 -17.20 13.24 5.71
CA VAL A 269 -18.34 14.16 5.80
C VAL A 269 -18.25 15.24 4.71
N GLY A 270 -17.06 15.80 4.45
CA GLY A 270 -16.85 16.77 3.38
C GLY A 270 -17.02 16.16 1.99
N THR A 271 -16.56 14.92 1.82
CA THR A 271 -16.63 14.15 0.56
C THR A 271 -18.07 13.85 0.15
N ALA A 272 -19.02 13.76 1.09
CA ALA A 272 -20.42 13.43 0.79
C ALA A 272 -21.07 14.37 -0.24
N THR A 273 -20.71 15.66 -0.21
CA THR A 273 -21.25 16.64 -1.17
C THR A 273 -20.65 16.43 -2.56
N ILE A 274 -19.36 16.08 -2.62
CA ILE A 274 -18.62 15.79 -3.86
C ILE A 274 -19.19 14.51 -4.49
N VAL A 275 -19.30 13.43 -3.72
CA VAL A 275 -19.92 12.15 -4.14
C VAL A 275 -21.30 12.38 -4.71
N ARG A 276 -22.17 13.09 -3.99
CA ARG A 276 -23.53 13.38 -4.47
C ARG A 276 -23.53 14.16 -5.79
N ARG A 277 -22.65 15.14 -5.93
CA ARG A 277 -22.56 16.00 -7.13
C ARG A 277 -22.00 15.25 -8.33
N GLU A 278 -20.98 14.44 -8.12
CA GLU A 278 -20.21 13.82 -9.22
C GLU A 278 -20.74 12.45 -9.63
N LEU A 279 -21.33 11.70 -8.71
CA LEU A 279 -21.93 10.39 -8.98
C LEU A 279 -23.44 10.46 -9.19
N GLY A 280 -24.11 11.52 -8.74
CA GLY A 280 -25.56 11.67 -8.90
C GLY A 280 -26.43 10.71 -8.07
N ILE A 281 -25.85 10.04 -7.06
CA ILE A 281 -26.54 9.06 -6.21
C ILE A 281 -27.05 9.64 -4.88
N ALA A 282 -28.02 8.98 -4.26
CA ALA A 282 -28.42 9.29 -2.89
C ALA A 282 -27.27 9.00 -1.92
N THR A 283 -26.97 9.95 -1.03
CA THR A 283 -25.76 9.91 -0.21
C THR A 283 -26.09 10.13 1.26
N PHE A 284 -25.69 9.19 2.12
CA PHE A 284 -25.84 9.25 3.57
C PHE A 284 -24.47 9.18 4.24
N VAL A 285 -24.33 9.79 5.41
CA VAL A 285 -23.08 9.73 6.18
C VAL A 285 -23.33 9.10 7.55
N LYS A 286 -22.58 8.05 7.84
CA LYS A 286 -22.49 7.39 9.16
C LYS A 286 -21.18 7.84 9.80
N PHE A 287 -21.28 8.75 10.76
CA PHE A 287 -20.11 9.32 11.48
C PHE A 287 -20.18 9.09 13.00
N ALA A 288 -21.34 8.66 13.52
CA ALA A 288 -21.53 8.50 14.96
C ALA A 288 -22.53 7.39 15.29
N ARG A 289 -22.56 6.98 16.55
CA ARG A 289 -23.50 6.00 17.11
C ARG A 289 -24.12 6.53 18.40
N SER A 290 -25.27 5.98 18.80
CA SER A 290 -25.88 6.32 20.09
C SER A 290 -24.94 5.95 21.24
N ALA A 291 -24.86 6.84 22.25
CA ALA A 291 -24.01 6.62 23.41
C ALA A 291 -24.38 5.35 24.17
N ARG A 292 -23.37 4.60 24.62
CA ARG A 292 -23.56 3.36 25.40
C ARG A 292 -23.88 3.63 26.86
N ALA A 293 -23.55 4.82 27.36
CA ALA A 293 -23.88 5.29 28.70
C ALA A 293 -24.49 6.70 28.65
N PRO A 294 -25.72 6.86 28.14
CA PRO A 294 -26.34 8.17 27.99
C PRO A 294 -26.51 8.85 29.37
N GLN A 295 -25.96 10.05 29.53
CA GLN A 295 -26.20 10.90 30.69
C GLN A 295 -27.15 12.05 30.34
N GLY A 296 -28.32 12.10 31.00
CA GLY A 296 -29.31 13.18 30.84
C GLY A 296 -30.45 12.89 29.87
N SER A 297 -31.23 13.92 29.52
CA SER A 297 -32.45 13.82 28.69
C SER A 297 -32.20 13.89 27.18
N ILE A 298 -30.97 14.17 26.76
CA ILE A 298 -30.57 14.26 25.35
C ILE A 298 -29.78 13.00 25.01
N ALA A 299 -30.10 12.36 23.88
CA ALA A 299 -29.34 11.24 23.37
C ALA A 299 -27.94 11.71 22.97
N GLN A 300 -26.98 11.50 23.87
CA GLN A 300 -25.57 11.74 23.58
C GLN A 300 -25.12 10.81 22.44
N VAL A 301 -24.25 11.33 21.57
CA VAL A 301 -23.73 10.60 20.41
C VAL A 301 -22.25 10.35 20.64
N GLU A 302 -21.81 9.12 20.42
CA GLU A 302 -20.41 8.70 20.50
C GLU A 302 -19.85 8.53 19.08
N HIS A 303 -18.52 8.65 18.94
CA HIS A 303 -17.85 8.31 17.68
C HIS A 303 -18.09 6.84 17.32
N LEU A 304 -17.99 6.52 16.03
CA LEU A 304 -18.00 5.13 15.57
C LEU A 304 -16.83 4.35 16.16
N ASP A 305 -17.04 3.05 16.37
CA ASP A 305 -15.92 2.18 16.72
C ASP A 305 -15.09 1.96 15.45
N ILE A 306 -13.89 2.52 15.40
CA ILE A 306 -12.96 2.43 14.28
C ILE A 306 -11.60 1.92 14.76
N PHE A 307 -10.99 1.04 13.98
CA PHE A 307 -9.62 0.60 14.20
C PHE A 307 -8.78 0.93 12.98
N GLU A 308 -7.79 1.82 13.12
CA GLU A 308 -6.95 2.22 11.99
C GLU A 308 -6.14 1.04 11.44
N VAL A 309 -6.08 0.91 10.13
CA VAL A 309 -5.16 0.00 9.42
C VAL A 309 -4.00 0.81 8.84
N PRO A 310 -2.90 0.18 8.38
CA PRO A 310 -1.80 0.88 7.74
C PRO A 310 -2.29 1.79 6.60
N LYS A 311 -1.88 3.06 6.62
CA LYS A 311 -2.22 4.08 5.63
C LYS A 311 -0.97 4.74 5.07
N ILE A 312 -1.03 5.10 3.80
CA ILE A 312 0.05 5.79 3.09
C ILE A 312 -0.09 7.30 3.33
N SER A 313 1.00 7.95 3.74
CA SER A 313 1.02 9.40 3.97
C SER A 313 1.58 10.11 2.75
N LEU A 314 0.74 10.83 2.02
CA LEU A 314 1.16 11.68 0.89
C LEU A 314 1.27 13.14 1.33
N SER A 315 2.23 13.89 0.76
CA SER A 315 2.40 15.31 1.06
C SER A 315 2.99 16.07 -0.11
N LEU A 316 2.12 16.68 -0.92
CA LEU A 316 2.50 17.49 -2.06
C LEU A 316 2.30 18.98 -1.76
N ASN A 317 3.24 19.83 -2.20
CA ASN A 317 3.14 21.28 -2.07
C ASN A 317 3.61 21.98 -3.34
N VAL A 318 2.99 23.12 -3.70
CA VAL A 318 3.52 24.03 -4.74
C VAL A 318 4.62 24.89 -4.10
N SER A 319 5.86 24.69 -4.52
CA SER A 319 7.02 25.38 -3.96
C SER A 319 7.31 26.73 -4.63
N ALA A 320 7.04 26.85 -5.94
CA ALA A 320 7.28 28.09 -6.68
C ALA A 320 6.51 28.11 -8.00
N VAL A 321 6.09 29.30 -8.42
CA VAL A 321 5.57 29.56 -9.77
C VAL A 321 6.38 30.69 -10.41
N ARG A 322 6.87 30.44 -11.62
CA ARG A 322 7.69 31.41 -12.35
C ARG A 322 7.22 31.57 -13.79
N TYR A 323 7.17 32.79 -14.30
CA TYR A 323 6.94 33.07 -15.70
C TYR A 323 8.26 33.47 -16.38
N ASN A 324 8.64 32.76 -17.42
CA ASN A 324 9.83 33.04 -18.20
C ASN A 324 9.49 33.93 -19.40
N LYS A 325 9.88 35.21 -19.33
CA LYS A 325 9.61 36.22 -20.37
C LYS A 325 10.23 35.88 -21.73
N ILE A 326 11.33 35.11 -21.75
CA ILE A 326 12.02 34.75 -22.99
C ILE A 326 11.30 33.60 -23.70
N THR A 327 10.97 32.53 -22.96
CA THR A 327 10.32 31.35 -23.55
C THR A 327 8.80 31.43 -23.59
N ARG A 328 8.20 32.41 -22.90
CA ARG A 328 6.74 32.57 -22.72
C ARG A 328 6.11 31.36 -22.05
N GLN A 329 6.77 30.86 -21.02
CA GLN A 329 6.37 29.66 -20.31
C GLN A 329 6.16 29.93 -18.83
N VAL A 330 5.16 29.28 -18.24
CA VAL A 330 4.98 29.19 -16.79
C VAL A 330 5.62 27.90 -16.30
N GLU A 331 6.52 28.02 -15.33
CA GLU A 331 7.20 26.94 -14.61
C GLU A 331 6.55 26.78 -13.23
N ILE A 332 5.89 25.63 -13.00
CA ILE A 332 5.29 25.29 -11.72
C ILE A 332 6.15 24.22 -11.06
N THR A 333 6.73 24.55 -9.90
CA THR A 333 7.61 23.63 -9.16
C THR A 333 6.88 23.07 -7.95
N TYR A 334 6.70 21.76 -7.95
CA TYR A 334 6.16 20.98 -6.85
C TYR A 334 7.26 20.40 -5.97
N ARG A 335 6.92 20.15 -4.71
CA ARG A 335 7.74 19.41 -3.75
C ARG A 335 6.93 18.28 -3.13
N ASN A 336 7.40 17.06 -3.27
CA ASN A 336 6.90 15.93 -2.51
C ASN A 336 7.68 15.85 -1.19
N ASN A 337 6.99 15.95 -0.05
CA ASN A 337 7.56 15.87 1.29
C ASN A 337 7.33 14.49 1.93
N ALA A 338 6.68 13.57 1.21
CA ALA A 338 6.54 12.19 1.63
C ALA A 338 7.78 11.38 1.29
N ASP A 339 7.95 10.27 2.01
CA ASP A 339 8.93 9.22 1.79
C ASP A 339 8.52 8.20 0.73
N VAL A 340 7.33 8.40 0.14
CA VAL A 340 6.80 7.60 -0.98
C VAL A 340 6.66 8.43 -2.24
N VAL A 341 6.63 7.76 -3.39
CA VAL A 341 6.34 8.40 -4.68
C VAL A 341 4.92 8.96 -4.70
N THR A 342 4.68 9.95 -5.56
CA THR A 342 3.35 10.56 -5.72
C THR A 342 3.11 10.87 -7.19
N TYR A 343 1.86 10.77 -7.61
CA TYR A 343 1.39 11.23 -8.91
C TYR A 343 0.46 12.40 -8.71
N PHE A 344 0.48 13.37 -9.62
CA PHE A 344 -0.41 14.53 -9.55
C PHE A 344 -0.86 14.99 -10.93
N LYS A 345 -1.99 15.69 -10.98
CA LYS A 345 -2.55 16.30 -12.19
C LYS A 345 -3.12 17.66 -11.83
N GLY A 346 -2.57 18.71 -12.41
CA GLY A 346 -2.96 20.09 -12.14
C GLY A 346 -3.86 20.70 -13.22
N SER A 347 -4.80 21.53 -12.76
CA SER A 347 -5.51 22.54 -13.56
C SER A 347 -5.15 23.91 -13.00
N TYR A 348 -4.85 24.86 -13.86
CA TYR A 348 -4.36 26.17 -13.45
C TYR A 348 -5.06 27.28 -14.22
N THR A 349 -5.24 28.41 -13.55
CA THR A 349 -5.70 29.66 -14.15
C THR A 349 -4.71 30.75 -13.78
N LEU A 350 -4.03 31.29 -14.79
CA LEU A 350 -3.16 32.45 -14.67
C LEU A 350 -3.99 33.72 -14.77
N ILE A 351 -3.95 34.54 -13.73
CA ILE A 351 -4.77 35.73 -13.55
C ILE A 351 -3.87 36.96 -13.62
N GLU A 352 -4.21 37.88 -14.53
CA GLU A 352 -3.51 39.15 -14.76
C GLU A 352 -4.53 40.29 -14.90
N GLY A 353 -4.81 40.98 -13.80
CA GLY A 353 -5.87 41.99 -13.78
C GLY A 353 -7.22 41.37 -14.13
N ASP A 354 -7.79 41.74 -15.28
CA ASP A 354 -9.05 41.18 -15.81
C ASP A 354 -8.83 40.05 -16.83
N ASN A 355 -7.58 39.71 -17.16
CA ASN A 355 -7.25 38.64 -18.11
C ASN A 355 -7.02 37.31 -17.39
N GLU A 356 -7.61 36.24 -17.91
CA GLU A 356 -7.46 34.88 -17.38
C GLU A 356 -7.03 33.92 -18.50
N GLN A 357 -6.09 33.03 -18.19
CA GLN A 357 -5.66 31.95 -19.10
C GLN A 357 -5.64 30.62 -18.34
N SER A 358 -6.38 29.63 -18.82
CA SER A 358 -6.42 28.30 -18.20
C SER A 358 -5.58 27.28 -18.96
N PHE A 359 -4.82 26.47 -18.23
CA PHE A 359 -4.01 25.37 -18.76
C PHE A 359 -3.90 24.25 -17.71
N GLY A 360 -3.37 23.09 -18.08
CA GLY A 360 -3.28 21.97 -17.15
C GLY A 360 -2.62 20.73 -17.74
N ASP A 361 -2.46 19.75 -16.87
CA ASP A 361 -1.93 18.44 -17.20
C ASP A 361 -2.99 17.59 -17.92
N LEU A 362 -2.59 16.90 -18.99
CA LEU A 362 -3.44 15.91 -19.65
C LEU A 362 -3.33 14.54 -18.97
N GLU A 363 -2.12 14.18 -18.54
CA GLU A 363 -1.77 12.91 -17.91
C GLU A 363 -1.17 13.15 -16.52
N PRO A 364 -1.30 12.19 -15.58
CA PRO A 364 -0.66 12.29 -14.27
C PRO A 364 0.87 12.39 -14.37
N VAL A 365 1.44 13.35 -13.66
CA VAL A 365 2.88 13.60 -13.54
C VAL A 365 3.42 12.89 -12.31
N PHE A 366 4.51 12.14 -12.49
CA PHE A 366 5.24 11.48 -11.41
C PHE A 366 6.18 12.46 -10.67
N ILE A 367 6.25 12.34 -9.35
CA ILE A 367 7.24 12.99 -8.49
C ILE A 367 7.77 11.99 -7.45
N ALA A 368 9.09 11.81 -7.41
CA ALA A 368 9.74 10.90 -6.49
C ALA A 368 9.62 11.36 -5.02
N ALA A 369 9.86 10.44 -4.08
CA ALA A 369 9.92 10.74 -2.66
C ALA A 369 10.93 11.86 -2.34
N ASN A 370 10.58 12.78 -1.45
CA ASN A 370 11.44 13.88 -1.00
C ASN A 370 12.06 14.75 -2.12
N SER A 371 11.44 14.80 -3.31
CA SER A 371 12.01 15.44 -4.51
C SER A 371 11.25 16.69 -4.95
N PHE A 372 11.82 17.42 -5.91
CA PHE A 372 11.16 18.53 -6.61
C PHE A 372 10.84 18.13 -8.04
N LYS A 373 9.71 18.60 -8.56
CA LYS A 373 9.33 18.43 -9.97
C LYS A 373 8.87 19.76 -10.55
N THR A 374 9.43 20.16 -11.68
CA THR A 374 8.97 21.34 -12.41
C THR A 374 8.22 20.92 -13.65
N VAL A 375 6.98 21.40 -13.79
CA VAL A 375 6.16 21.26 -15.00
C VAL A 375 6.10 22.61 -15.70
N VAL A 376 6.09 22.59 -17.03
CA VAL A 376 6.22 23.79 -17.86
C VAL A 376 5.06 23.87 -18.85
N TYR A 377 4.47 25.06 -18.97
CA TYR A 377 3.31 25.31 -19.82
C TYR A 377 3.57 26.52 -20.71
N ASP A 378 3.27 26.39 -22.01
CA ASP A 378 3.27 27.52 -22.94
C ASP A 378 2.04 28.40 -22.69
N VAL A 379 2.23 29.72 -22.56
CA VAL A 379 1.15 30.68 -22.30
C VAL A 379 1.29 31.91 -23.20
N GLU A 380 0.22 32.72 -23.30
CA GLU A 380 0.32 34.01 -23.97
C GLU A 380 1.16 35.00 -23.13
N PRO A 381 1.82 35.99 -23.78
CA PRO A 381 2.64 36.95 -23.07
C PRO A 381 1.87 37.74 -22.01
N LEU A 382 2.39 37.78 -20.78
CA LEU A 382 1.92 38.67 -19.73
C LEU A 382 2.06 40.15 -20.16
N LEU A 383 1.02 40.95 -19.95
CA LEU A 383 0.93 42.37 -20.23
C LEU A 383 1.28 43.26 -19.01
N ALA A 384 1.22 42.70 -17.80
CA ALA A 384 1.52 43.32 -16.52
C ALA A 384 2.68 42.61 -15.80
N ASP A 385 3.29 43.30 -14.84
CA ASP A 385 4.40 42.74 -14.06
C ASP A 385 3.93 41.92 -12.84
N GLU A 386 2.64 41.99 -12.49
CA GLU A 386 2.02 41.24 -11.40
C GLU A 386 0.98 40.27 -11.97
N ALA A 387 1.14 38.98 -11.67
CA ALA A 387 0.19 37.94 -12.00
C ALA A 387 0.09 36.95 -10.83
N GLU A 388 -1.07 36.32 -10.71
CA GLU A 388 -1.34 35.26 -9.75
C GLU A 388 -1.68 33.97 -10.49
N LEU A 389 -1.36 32.83 -9.90
CA LEU A 389 -1.78 31.53 -10.38
C LEU A 389 -2.75 30.93 -9.38
N ASP A 390 -4.00 30.78 -9.79
CA ASP A 390 -4.97 29.90 -9.14
C ASP A 390 -4.69 28.47 -9.60
N TYR A 391 -4.42 27.57 -8.66
CA TYR A 391 -4.09 26.18 -8.95
C TYR A 391 -5.06 25.23 -8.26
N TYR A 392 -5.42 24.17 -8.97
CA TYR A 392 -6.17 23.04 -8.46
C TYR A 392 -5.46 21.75 -8.89
N THR A 393 -4.77 21.10 -7.97
CA THR A 393 -3.99 19.89 -8.23
C THR A 393 -4.59 18.70 -7.48
N ILE A 394 -4.97 17.66 -8.21
CA ILE A 394 -5.30 16.37 -7.61
C ILE A 394 -4.05 15.49 -7.55
N TYR A 395 -3.87 14.73 -6.47
CA TYR A 395 -2.69 13.87 -6.30
C TYR A 395 -2.99 12.58 -5.54
N GLY A 396 -2.11 11.59 -5.69
CA GLY A 396 -2.33 10.23 -5.20
C GLY A 396 -1.11 9.30 -5.30
N GLU A 397 -1.28 8.07 -4.85
CA GLU A 397 -0.22 7.05 -4.81
C GLU A 397 0.05 6.40 -6.17
N SER A 398 -0.96 6.39 -7.06
CA SER A 398 -0.89 5.84 -8.40
C SER A 398 -1.45 6.84 -9.43
N LYS A 399 -1.23 6.57 -10.71
CA LYS A 399 -1.78 7.36 -11.83
C LYS A 399 -3.32 7.42 -11.82
N ASN A 400 -4.01 6.39 -11.34
CA ASN A 400 -5.48 6.35 -11.31
C ASN A 400 -6.09 6.54 -9.90
N SER A 401 -5.26 6.70 -8.86
CA SER A 401 -5.64 6.89 -7.46
C SER A 401 -5.53 8.35 -6.99
N LEU A 402 -5.88 9.33 -7.82
CA LEU A 402 -5.74 10.77 -7.50
C LEU A 402 -6.88 11.25 -6.57
N GLU A 403 -6.75 11.03 -5.27
CA GLU A 403 -7.80 11.25 -4.28
C GLU A 403 -7.66 12.52 -3.42
N PHE A 404 -6.46 13.08 -3.34
CA PHE A 404 -6.17 14.27 -2.55
C PHE A 404 -6.25 15.51 -3.42
N VAL A 405 -6.57 16.65 -2.80
CA VAL A 405 -6.65 17.94 -3.48
C VAL A 405 -5.66 18.91 -2.82
N LEU A 406 -4.94 19.63 -3.66
CA LEU A 406 -4.06 20.74 -3.30
C LEU A 406 -4.47 21.93 -4.17
N ASP A 407 -5.12 22.92 -3.55
CA ASP A 407 -5.62 24.12 -4.22
C ASP A 407 -5.23 25.40 -3.49
N GLY A 408 -5.16 26.51 -4.23
CA GLY A 408 -4.86 27.82 -3.70
C GLY A 408 -4.40 28.83 -4.74
N VAL A 409 -4.04 30.02 -4.28
CA VAL A 409 -3.54 31.11 -5.13
C VAL A 409 -2.11 31.44 -4.73
N ILE A 410 -1.22 31.60 -5.72
CA ILE A 410 0.18 31.94 -5.50
C ILE A 410 0.66 33.00 -6.51
N GLY A 411 1.43 33.98 -6.04
CA GLY A 411 2.01 35.00 -6.91
C GLY A 411 3.02 34.42 -7.91
N VAL A 412 2.99 34.92 -9.14
CA VAL A 412 3.88 34.49 -10.23
C VAL A 412 5.12 35.39 -10.27
N SER A 413 6.28 34.80 -10.06
CA SER A 413 7.55 35.52 -10.18
C SER A 413 8.05 35.55 -11.63
N THR A 414 8.61 36.65 -12.09
CA THR A 414 9.17 36.74 -13.45
C THR A 414 10.64 36.37 -13.49
N ILE A 415 11.07 35.65 -14.53
CA ILE A 415 12.47 35.37 -14.86
C ILE A 415 12.75 35.61 -16.35
N GLU A 416 14.01 35.85 -16.69
CA GLU A 416 14.51 36.02 -18.07
C GLU A 416 15.68 35.07 -18.30
N ILE A 417 15.39 33.78 -18.49
CA ILE A 417 16.42 32.75 -18.65
C ILE A 417 16.25 32.06 -19.99
N GLN A 418 17.26 32.16 -20.84
CA GLN A 418 17.37 31.34 -22.04
C GLN A 418 18.20 30.09 -21.71
N ASP A 419 17.53 28.95 -21.58
CA ASP A 419 18.18 27.68 -21.34
C ASP A 419 18.76 27.14 -22.67
N ASP A 420 20.08 27.12 -22.79
CA ASP A 420 20.82 26.61 -23.98
C ASP A 420 21.45 25.23 -23.72
N THR A 421 21.07 24.54 -22.65
CA THR A 421 21.57 23.19 -22.35
C THR A 421 21.05 22.16 -23.34
N LYS A 422 21.87 21.14 -23.59
CA LYS A 422 21.56 20.00 -24.46
C LYS A 422 22.24 18.76 -23.90
N ILE A 423 21.50 17.67 -23.81
CA ILE A 423 22.02 16.37 -23.39
C ILE A 423 21.69 15.30 -24.42
N GLN A 424 22.40 14.18 -24.37
CA GLN A 424 22.06 12.96 -25.08
C GLN A 424 22.34 11.75 -24.21
N TYR A 425 21.60 10.66 -24.42
CA TYR A 425 21.89 9.37 -23.82
C TYR A 425 23.12 8.75 -24.50
N ASP A 426 24.08 8.31 -23.69
CA ASP A 426 25.27 7.60 -24.17
C ASP A 426 25.10 6.09 -24.02
N ASN A 427 24.59 5.64 -22.87
CA ASN A 427 24.39 4.23 -22.58
C ASN A 427 23.39 4.03 -21.43
N VAL A 428 22.66 2.93 -21.45
CA VAL A 428 21.73 2.51 -20.39
C VAL A 428 21.92 1.02 -20.14
N TYR A 429 22.12 0.64 -18.88
CA TYR A 429 22.24 -0.77 -18.50
C TYR A 429 21.83 -1.00 -17.05
N TYR A 430 21.46 -2.23 -16.73
CA TYR A 430 21.25 -2.72 -15.37
C TYR A 430 22.54 -3.34 -14.82
N ASP A 431 23.01 -2.86 -13.66
CA ASP A 431 24.18 -3.43 -12.95
C ASP A 431 23.69 -4.43 -11.92
N LYS A 432 23.59 -5.71 -12.31
CA LYS A 432 23.03 -6.79 -11.48
C LYS A 432 23.78 -7.00 -10.17
N LEU A 433 25.08 -6.70 -10.12
CA LEU A 433 25.86 -6.80 -8.88
C LEU A 433 25.55 -5.69 -7.87
N LYS A 434 24.98 -4.58 -8.34
CA LYS A 434 24.70 -3.40 -7.51
C LYS A 434 23.21 -3.08 -7.47
N GLU A 435 22.37 -3.94 -8.03
CA GLU A 435 20.91 -3.84 -8.03
C GLU A 435 20.43 -2.44 -8.40
N ARG A 436 20.87 -1.95 -9.57
CA ARG A 436 20.51 -0.61 -10.04
C ARG A 436 20.68 -0.41 -11.53
N PHE A 437 19.84 0.44 -12.09
CA PHE A 437 20.07 1.00 -13.42
C PHE A 437 21.12 2.09 -13.39
N VAL A 438 21.91 2.15 -14.46
CA VAL A 438 22.90 3.19 -14.71
C VAL A 438 22.59 3.84 -16.05
N VAL A 439 22.11 5.08 -16.01
CA VAL A 439 21.91 5.90 -17.20
C VAL A 439 23.10 6.83 -17.36
N ILE A 440 23.88 6.64 -18.42
CA ILE A 440 25.01 7.49 -18.77
C ILE A 440 24.52 8.59 -19.71
N ILE A 441 24.70 9.84 -19.30
CA ILE A 441 24.19 11.02 -19.98
C ILE A 441 25.36 11.93 -20.33
N GLU A 442 25.43 12.41 -21.57
CA GLU A 442 26.46 13.34 -22.02
C GLU A 442 25.88 14.74 -22.17
N ASN A 443 26.57 15.74 -21.61
CA ASN A 443 26.26 17.14 -21.85
C ASN A 443 26.96 17.62 -23.13
N ILE A 444 26.19 17.70 -24.22
CA ILE A 444 26.64 18.22 -25.52
C ILE A 444 26.43 19.74 -25.66
N GLY A 445 25.91 20.39 -24.61
CA GLY A 445 25.73 21.83 -24.52
C GLY A 445 27.00 22.58 -24.12
N LYS A 446 26.89 23.91 -24.10
CA LYS A 446 28.00 24.82 -23.73
C LYS A 446 28.00 25.23 -22.26
N LYS A 447 26.91 24.95 -21.54
CA LYS A 447 26.71 25.31 -20.14
C LYS A 447 26.54 24.05 -19.29
N LYS A 448 26.87 24.16 -18.01
CA LYS A 448 26.59 23.14 -17.00
C LYS A 448 25.10 22.80 -17.02
N VAL A 449 24.79 21.51 -16.95
CA VAL A 449 23.41 21.00 -16.98
C VAL A 449 23.13 20.19 -15.72
N TYR A 450 21.94 20.34 -15.19
CA TYR A 450 21.37 19.51 -14.15
C TYR A 450 20.40 18.53 -14.78
N VAL A 451 20.41 17.28 -14.33
CA VAL A 451 19.61 16.20 -14.92
C VAL A 451 19.00 15.34 -13.82
N ASP A 452 17.70 15.12 -13.89
CA ASP A 452 16.98 14.11 -13.14
C ASP A 452 16.46 13.06 -14.12
N THR A 453 16.51 11.79 -13.76
CA THR A 453 16.24 10.69 -14.68
C THR A 453 15.31 9.67 -14.07
N GLU A 454 14.36 9.23 -14.88
CA GLU A 454 13.32 8.27 -14.54
C GLU A 454 13.32 7.10 -15.53
N ILE A 455 12.98 5.90 -15.05
CA ILE A 455 12.60 4.76 -15.89
C ILE A 455 11.11 4.54 -15.71
N ILE A 456 10.37 4.60 -16.81
CA ILE A 456 8.91 4.66 -16.81
C ILE A 456 8.34 3.27 -17.06
N ASP A 457 7.30 2.94 -16.28
CA ASP A 457 6.47 1.73 -16.44
C ASP A 457 7.29 0.43 -16.51
N ILE A 458 8.31 0.32 -15.66
CA ILE A 458 9.08 -0.92 -15.48
C ILE A 458 8.29 -1.89 -14.60
N ILE A 459 8.25 -3.15 -14.98
CA ILE A 459 7.56 -4.21 -14.25
C ILE A 459 8.51 -4.78 -13.19
N ILE A 460 8.19 -4.58 -11.90
CA ILE A 460 8.97 -5.13 -10.78
C ILE A 460 7.99 -5.88 -9.89
N GLN A 461 8.29 -7.15 -9.61
CA GLN A 461 7.42 -8.03 -8.83
C GLN A 461 5.98 -8.04 -9.37
N GLY A 462 5.85 -8.05 -10.70
CA GLY A 462 4.56 -8.01 -11.41
C GLY A 462 3.87 -6.64 -11.47
N GLU A 463 4.46 -5.58 -10.90
CA GLU A 463 3.85 -4.25 -10.87
C GLU A 463 4.56 -3.23 -11.75
N ARG A 464 3.78 -2.42 -12.47
CA ARG A 464 4.32 -1.31 -13.24
C ARG A 464 4.62 -0.13 -12.32
N ILE A 465 5.90 0.15 -12.13
CA ILE A 465 6.37 1.28 -11.33
C ILE A 465 7.18 2.26 -12.18
N THR A 466 7.32 3.48 -11.68
CA THR A 466 8.27 4.46 -12.23
C THR A 466 9.41 4.63 -11.23
N LEU A 467 10.63 4.36 -11.69
CA LEU A 467 11.84 4.52 -10.89
C LEU A 467 12.42 5.91 -11.10
N SER A 468 12.97 6.50 -10.06
CA SER A 468 13.68 7.78 -10.10
C SER A 468 15.15 7.60 -9.76
N SER A 469 15.98 8.53 -10.21
CA SER A 469 17.36 8.63 -9.79
C SER A 469 17.49 9.03 -8.32
N GLU A 470 18.61 8.69 -7.67
CA GLU A 470 18.93 9.06 -6.27
C GLU A 470 19.01 10.59 -6.04
N GLY A 471 18.89 11.39 -7.09
CA GLY A 471 18.83 12.84 -7.04
C GLY A 471 19.33 13.48 -8.33
N VAL A 472 19.18 14.80 -8.41
CA VAL A 472 19.61 15.59 -9.56
C VAL A 472 21.13 15.53 -9.70
N ILE A 473 21.62 15.03 -10.83
CA ILE A 473 23.05 15.01 -11.13
C ILE A 473 23.45 16.28 -11.90
N SER A 474 24.71 16.67 -11.75
CA SER A 474 25.24 17.81 -12.48
C SER A 474 26.37 17.41 -13.42
N ILE A 475 26.32 17.90 -14.66
CA ILE A 475 27.21 17.50 -15.75
C ILE A 475 27.82 18.74 -16.40
N GLU A 476 29.14 18.87 -16.30
CA GLU A 476 29.89 19.94 -16.95
C GLU A 476 29.89 19.79 -18.49
N PRO A 477 30.05 20.87 -19.26
CA PRO A 477 30.09 20.81 -20.73
C PRO A 477 31.08 19.79 -21.28
N GLY A 478 30.63 18.95 -22.23
CA GLY A 478 31.45 17.90 -22.85
C GLY A 478 31.84 16.75 -21.91
N LYS A 479 31.20 16.64 -20.74
CA LYS A 479 31.40 15.53 -19.79
C LYS A 479 30.19 14.59 -19.78
N LYS A 480 30.42 13.41 -19.22
CA LYS A 480 29.39 12.39 -18.97
C LYS A 480 29.09 12.33 -17.48
N GLY A 481 27.80 12.30 -17.16
CA GLY A 481 27.25 12.00 -15.84
C GLY A 481 26.66 10.60 -15.79
N LYS A 482 26.43 10.10 -14.58
CA LYS A 482 25.72 8.83 -14.34
C LYS A 482 24.58 9.07 -13.37
N ALA A 483 23.36 8.80 -13.81
CA ALA A 483 22.22 8.71 -12.92
C ALA A 483 22.09 7.24 -12.47
N TYR A 484 21.93 7.04 -11.17
CA TYR A 484 21.73 5.73 -10.57
C TYR A 484 20.29 5.62 -10.10
N LEU A 485 19.60 4.56 -10.50
CA LEU A 485 18.23 4.27 -10.09
C LEU A 485 18.23 2.90 -9.38
N PRO A 486 18.22 2.86 -8.04
CA PRO A 486 18.32 1.62 -7.27
C PRO A 486 17.03 0.81 -7.42
N VAL A 487 17.18 -0.48 -7.76
CA VAL A 487 16.09 -1.44 -7.85
C VAL A 487 16.65 -2.86 -7.87
N GLU A 488 16.16 -3.70 -6.98
CA GLU A 488 16.40 -5.13 -7.02
C GLU A 488 15.47 -5.75 -8.08
N MET A 489 16.06 -6.51 -9.00
CA MET A 489 15.34 -7.23 -10.04
C MET A 489 15.77 -8.69 -9.97
N ASP A 490 14.80 -9.60 -9.94
CA ASP A 490 15.08 -11.01 -10.19
C ASP A 490 15.08 -11.32 -11.69
N GLU A 491 15.26 -12.60 -12.04
CA GLU A 491 15.32 -13.01 -13.45
C GLU A 491 13.98 -12.80 -14.17
N GLU A 492 12.85 -12.95 -13.46
CA GLU A 492 11.52 -12.74 -14.04
C GLU A 492 11.29 -11.25 -14.33
N ASP A 493 11.68 -10.36 -13.41
CA ASP A 493 11.64 -8.92 -13.64
C ASP A 493 12.49 -8.53 -14.87
N ILE A 494 13.65 -9.17 -15.04
CA ILE A 494 14.51 -8.93 -16.20
C ILE A 494 13.82 -9.40 -17.50
N GLU A 495 13.17 -10.56 -17.48
CA GLU A 495 12.44 -11.12 -18.63
C GLU A 495 11.20 -10.29 -19.00
N ASP A 496 10.50 -9.76 -18.01
CA ASP A 496 9.31 -8.91 -18.19
C ASP A 496 9.64 -7.53 -18.79
N ASN A 497 10.91 -7.11 -18.73
CA ASN A 497 11.35 -5.79 -19.19
C ASN A 497 12.41 -5.87 -20.31
N PRO A 498 12.10 -6.46 -21.48
CA PRO A 498 13.07 -6.57 -22.58
C PRO A 498 13.50 -5.21 -23.13
N THR A 499 12.65 -4.20 -22.98
CA THR A 499 12.94 -2.80 -23.32
C THR A 499 12.51 -1.89 -22.19
N ILE A 500 13.28 -0.84 -21.93
CA ILE A 500 12.98 0.18 -20.93
C ILE A 500 12.85 1.56 -21.57
N THR A 501 11.94 2.37 -21.03
CA THR A 501 11.76 3.77 -21.43
C THR A 501 12.43 4.67 -20.40
N VAL A 502 13.46 5.39 -20.82
CA VAL A 502 14.18 6.35 -19.98
C VAL A 502 13.72 7.76 -20.33
N ARG A 503 13.35 8.53 -19.32
CA ARG A 503 13.02 9.95 -19.44
C ARG A 503 13.93 10.77 -18.54
N SER A 504 14.52 11.82 -19.09
CA SER A 504 15.38 12.72 -18.33
C SER A 504 14.87 14.15 -18.42
N TYR A 505 14.64 14.74 -17.26
CA TYR A 505 14.34 16.14 -17.07
C TYR A 505 15.66 16.89 -16.88
N TYR A 506 15.88 17.97 -17.61
CA TYR A 506 17.15 18.69 -17.54
C TYR A 506 17.01 20.20 -17.72
N GLY A 507 18.02 20.93 -17.25
CA GLY A 507 18.10 22.37 -17.43
C GLY A 507 19.32 23.02 -16.79
N GLU A 508 19.44 24.35 -16.92
CA GLU A 508 20.52 25.15 -16.32
C GLU A 508 20.41 25.27 -14.79
N ARG A 509 19.21 25.06 -14.22
CA ARG A 509 18.91 25.24 -12.79
C ARG A 509 18.48 23.91 -12.18
N GLU A 510 19.11 23.56 -11.05
CA GLU A 510 18.85 22.32 -10.31
C GLU A 510 17.39 22.14 -9.91
N ASN A 511 16.74 23.22 -9.43
CA ASN A 511 15.35 23.19 -8.96
C ASN A 511 14.33 23.61 -10.04
N ALA A 512 14.74 23.64 -11.31
CA ALA A 512 13.88 24.00 -12.44
C ALA A 512 14.36 23.30 -13.72
N LEU A 513 14.05 22.01 -13.81
CA LEU A 513 14.40 21.15 -14.94
C LEU A 513 13.28 21.23 -15.99
N VAL A 514 13.44 22.15 -16.94
CA VAL A 514 12.36 22.58 -17.87
C VAL A 514 12.35 21.84 -19.20
N LYS A 515 13.41 21.10 -19.53
CA LYS A 515 13.51 20.32 -20.78
C LYS A 515 13.37 18.83 -20.50
N ILE A 516 12.85 18.11 -21.49
CA ILE A 516 12.65 16.66 -21.41
C ILE A 516 13.30 16.01 -22.64
N ILE A 517 14.04 14.93 -22.42
CA ILE A 517 14.44 13.99 -23.45
C ILE A 517 13.94 12.61 -23.04
N GLU A 518 13.45 11.82 -24.00
CA GLU A 518 12.96 10.47 -23.79
C GLU A 518 13.59 9.54 -24.81
N GLY A 519 13.91 8.32 -24.40
CA GLY A 519 14.47 7.29 -25.27
C GLY A 519 14.07 5.89 -24.81
N ARG A 520 13.93 4.98 -25.77
CA ARG A 520 13.65 3.57 -25.53
C ARG A 520 14.90 2.74 -25.82
N PHE A 521 15.27 1.88 -24.88
CA PHE A 521 16.51 1.11 -24.92
C PHE A 521 16.22 -0.37 -24.68
N ASP A 522 16.94 -1.25 -25.37
CA ASP A 522 16.95 -2.67 -25.02
C ASP A 522 17.64 -2.85 -23.66
N LEU A 523 17.12 -3.76 -22.83
CA LEU A 523 17.70 -4.02 -21.52
C LEU A 523 19.08 -4.69 -21.66
N VAL A 524 20.13 -3.92 -21.36
CA VAL A 524 21.50 -4.44 -21.29
C VAL A 524 21.83 -4.77 -19.85
N ILE A 525 22.12 -6.04 -19.56
CA ILE A 525 22.51 -6.49 -18.22
C ILE A 525 24.04 -6.54 -18.15
N LYS A 526 24.60 -5.89 -17.14
CA LYS A 526 26.02 -5.93 -16.84
C LYS A 526 26.28 -6.86 -15.67
N GLU A 527 26.69 -8.08 -15.99
CA GLU A 527 27.12 -9.05 -14.99
C GLU A 527 28.64 -8.99 -14.76
N ALA A 528 29.10 -9.59 -13.65
CA ALA A 528 30.52 -9.87 -13.49
C ALA A 528 30.99 -10.75 -14.66
N THR A 529 31.83 -10.20 -15.53
CA THR A 529 32.40 -11.00 -16.61
C THR A 529 33.12 -12.24 -16.04
N LEU A 530 33.10 -13.35 -16.77
CA LEU A 530 33.81 -14.58 -16.38
C LEU A 530 35.31 -14.30 -16.11
N LEU A 531 35.88 -13.28 -16.75
CA LEU A 531 37.24 -12.77 -16.52
C LEU A 531 37.44 -12.22 -15.09
N THR A 532 36.47 -11.49 -14.53
CA THR A 532 36.51 -11.01 -13.14
C THR A 532 36.50 -12.16 -12.15
N TYR A 533 35.70 -13.20 -12.38
CA TYR A 533 35.74 -14.42 -11.55
C TYR A 533 37.08 -15.15 -11.68
N LEU A 534 37.61 -15.29 -12.90
CA LEU A 534 38.92 -15.90 -13.13
C LEU A 534 40.07 -15.13 -12.45
N LEU A 535 40.07 -13.80 -12.51
CA LEU A 535 41.06 -12.96 -11.82
C LEU A 535 40.95 -13.11 -10.30
N THR A 536 39.72 -13.11 -9.77
CA THR A 536 39.48 -13.29 -8.33
C THR A 536 39.95 -14.67 -7.86
N ALA A 537 39.63 -15.72 -8.61
CA ALA A 537 40.11 -17.08 -8.37
C ALA A 537 41.65 -17.16 -8.44
N LEU A 538 42.27 -16.51 -9.41
CA LEU A 538 43.74 -16.46 -9.55
C LEU A 538 44.40 -15.76 -8.36
N ILE A 539 43.84 -14.63 -7.89
CA ILE A 539 44.30 -13.93 -6.68
C ILE A 539 44.18 -14.85 -5.45
N ILE A 540 43.06 -15.54 -5.29
CA ILE A 540 42.86 -16.50 -4.18
C ILE A 540 43.91 -17.63 -4.25
N ILE A 541 44.16 -18.20 -5.42
CA ILE A 541 45.20 -19.22 -5.63
C ILE A 541 46.58 -18.67 -5.27
N LEU A 542 46.89 -17.43 -5.66
CA LEU A 542 48.17 -16.77 -5.35
C LEU A 542 48.31 -16.54 -3.84
N VAL A 543 47.25 -16.10 -3.16
CA VAL A 543 47.23 -15.94 -1.69
C VAL A 543 47.40 -17.29 -1.00
N ILE A 544 46.74 -18.35 -1.47
CA ILE A 544 46.92 -19.70 -0.95
C ILE A 544 48.36 -20.19 -1.16
N LEU A 545 48.96 -19.97 -2.33
CA LEU A 545 50.36 -20.30 -2.60
C LEU A 545 51.32 -19.53 -1.69
N VAL A 546 51.06 -18.24 -1.47
CA VAL A 546 51.84 -17.41 -0.54
C VAL A 546 51.66 -17.92 0.89
N LEU A 547 50.45 -18.24 1.34
CA LEU A 547 50.19 -18.82 2.66
C LEU A 547 50.88 -20.18 2.82
N ILE A 548 50.83 -21.06 1.82
CA ILE A 548 51.52 -22.36 1.81
C ILE A 548 53.04 -22.16 1.91
N THR A 549 53.62 -21.21 1.17
CA THR A 549 55.06 -20.93 1.25
C THR A 549 55.47 -20.26 2.57
N LEU A 550 54.57 -19.48 3.18
CA LEU A 550 54.74 -18.87 4.51
C LEU A 550 54.48 -19.86 5.66
N THR A 551 53.81 -20.99 5.43
CA THR A 551 53.68 -22.03 6.46
C THR A 551 55.06 -22.51 6.87
N LYS A 552 55.38 -22.37 8.16
CA LYS A 552 56.68 -22.74 8.69
C LYS A 552 56.63 -24.15 9.27
N LYS A 553 57.46 -25.07 8.76
CA LYS A 553 57.64 -26.40 9.36
C LYS A 553 58.54 -26.30 10.60
N LYS A 554 58.11 -26.87 11.72
CA LYS A 554 58.94 -26.94 12.94
C LYS A 554 60.06 -27.96 12.74
N CYS A 555 61.27 -27.59 13.15
CA CYS A 555 62.39 -28.53 13.17
C CYS A 555 62.15 -29.60 14.24
N PRO A 556 62.19 -30.90 13.90
CA PRO A 556 61.98 -31.97 14.86
C PRO A 556 63.06 -32.00 15.95
N ASN A 557 64.27 -31.50 15.68
CA ASN A 557 65.36 -31.51 16.66
C ASN A 557 65.35 -30.30 17.62
N CYS A 558 65.02 -29.10 17.14
CA CYS A 558 65.18 -27.87 17.94
C CYS A 558 63.93 -26.99 18.04
N GLY A 559 62.79 -27.44 17.49
CA GLY A 559 61.51 -26.73 17.52
C GLY A 559 61.43 -25.46 16.65
N HIS A 560 62.54 -25.01 16.06
CA HIS A 560 62.57 -23.76 15.27
C HIS A 560 61.67 -23.86 14.03
N LYS A 561 60.81 -22.85 13.83
CA LYS A 561 59.91 -22.74 12.67
C LYS A 561 60.69 -22.28 11.43
N ASN A 562 60.89 -23.18 10.47
CA ASN A 562 61.60 -22.91 9.21
C ASN A 562 60.60 -22.79 8.06
N LEU A 563 60.90 -22.00 7.03
CA LEU A 563 60.11 -22.01 5.79
C LEU A 563 59.99 -23.45 5.25
N ARG A 564 58.79 -23.84 4.78
CA ARG A 564 58.50 -25.22 4.35
C ARG A 564 59.50 -25.76 3.32
N ASN A 565 60.03 -24.89 2.46
CA ASN A 565 60.95 -25.25 1.37
C ASN A 565 62.42 -25.41 1.83
N ARG A 566 62.76 -25.14 3.11
CA ARG A 566 64.12 -25.34 3.61
C ARG A 566 64.42 -26.82 3.83
N LYS A 567 65.46 -27.34 3.17
CA LYS A 567 65.98 -28.70 3.36
C LYS A 567 66.77 -28.88 4.67
N LYS A 568 67.29 -27.79 5.25
CA LYS A 568 68.07 -27.81 6.50
C LYS A 568 67.57 -26.73 7.46
N CYS A 569 67.60 -27.05 8.75
CA CYS A 569 67.18 -26.11 9.79
C CYS A 569 68.13 -24.92 9.85
N LYS A 570 67.58 -23.69 9.84
CA LYS A 570 68.37 -22.45 9.98
C LYS A 570 69.18 -22.42 11.28
N LYS A 571 68.65 -23.00 12.36
CA LYS A 571 69.23 -22.93 13.70
C LYS A 571 70.24 -24.04 13.97
N CYS A 572 69.95 -25.29 13.61
CA CYS A 572 70.78 -26.44 13.97
C CYS A 572 71.39 -27.21 12.79
N GLY A 573 71.15 -26.80 11.54
CA GLY A 573 71.71 -27.45 10.35
C GLY A 573 71.15 -28.84 10.01
N VAL A 574 70.38 -29.46 10.90
CA VAL A 574 69.76 -30.78 10.69
C VAL A 574 68.83 -30.75 9.49
N SER A 575 68.85 -31.82 8.70
CA SER A 575 67.97 -31.99 7.56
C SER A 575 66.51 -31.95 8.03
N LEU A 576 65.75 -30.99 7.52
CA LEU A 576 64.31 -30.94 7.69
C LEU A 576 63.73 -31.81 6.57
N LYS A 577 63.35 -33.06 6.89
CA LYS A 577 62.50 -33.83 5.98
C LYS A 577 61.24 -33.02 5.63
#